data_AF-X8HJ25-F1
#
_entry.id   AF-X8HJ25-F1
#
_cell.length_a   1.000
_cell.length_b   1.000
_cell.length_c   1.000
_cell.angle_alpha   90.00
_cell.angle_beta   90.00
_cell.angle_gamma   90.00
#
_symmetry.space_group_name_H-M   'P 1'
#
loop_
_entity.id
_entity.type
_entity.pdbx_description
1 polymer ?
#
loop_
_entity_poly.entity_id
_entity_poly.type
_entity_poly.pdbx_seq_one_letter_code
_entity_poly.pdbx_strand_id
1 'polypeptide(L)'
;MRACPKCGQRIPSSERYCPYCGHMKNIPLPLDAYELGFIENFKHCVVHKYADFEGRASRSEYWHFMLVYQLIIAIILFICAAISCVTPVSGTTGVGLGLVVLFILSIGFIIPGVAVAVRRLHDLGWSGWPVLLGLIPFVGILAVLILMALPGKTAANRFGNPTGVEVITKQMAHKYGFIDATPSTPLTIVLIVVLVVLWLLVDWMLAN
;
A
#
# COMPACT_ATOMS: atom_id res chain seq x y z
N MET A 1 -2.84 -8.13 -33.65
CA MET A 1 -2.29 -6.85 -34.15
C MET A 1 -3.44 -5.86 -34.30
N ARG A 2 -3.19 -4.57 -34.12
CA ARG A 2 -4.18 -3.49 -34.28
C ARG A 2 -3.58 -2.33 -35.08
N ALA A 3 -4.41 -1.57 -35.78
CA ALA A 3 -3.97 -0.33 -36.42
C ALA A 3 -3.83 0.79 -35.38
N CYS A 4 -2.76 1.57 -35.47
CA CYS A 4 -2.62 2.80 -34.69
C CYS A 4 -3.69 3.82 -35.13
N PRO A 5 -4.48 4.40 -34.21
CA PRO A 5 -5.53 5.35 -34.58
C PRO A 5 -4.97 6.68 -35.12
N LYS A 6 -3.69 6.99 -34.88
CA LYS A 6 -3.04 8.21 -35.38
C LYS A 6 -2.40 8.03 -36.75
N CYS A 7 -1.64 6.95 -36.97
CA CYS A 7 -0.86 6.78 -38.21
C CYS A 7 -1.24 5.55 -39.05
N GLY A 8 -2.22 4.75 -38.62
CA GLY A 8 -2.70 3.57 -39.35
C GLY A 8 -1.76 2.35 -39.34
N GLN A 9 -0.51 2.48 -38.89
CA GLN A 9 0.45 1.38 -38.85
C GLN A 9 -0.01 0.23 -37.94
N ARG A 10 0.23 -1.02 -38.38
CA ARG A 10 -0.11 -2.21 -37.60
C ARG A 10 0.92 -2.45 -36.51
N ILE A 11 0.47 -2.42 -35.27
CA ILE A 11 1.28 -2.68 -34.08
C ILE A 11 0.74 -3.89 -33.30
N PRO A 12 1.59 -4.62 -32.55
CA PRO A 12 1.13 -5.62 -31.61
C PRO A 12 0.06 -5.05 -30.66
N SER A 13 -0.97 -5.84 -30.35
CA SER A 13 -2.08 -5.35 -29.51
C SER A 13 -1.65 -5.02 -28.07
N SER A 14 -0.51 -5.58 -27.63
CA SER A 14 0.16 -5.36 -26.34
C SER A 14 0.98 -4.05 -26.29
N GLU A 15 1.36 -3.46 -27.43
CA GLU A 15 2.15 -2.23 -27.48
C GLU A 15 1.33 -1.01 -27.06
N ARG A 16 1.76 -0.30 -26.02
CA ARG A 16 1.07 0.90 -25.49
C ARG A 16 1.39 2.18 -26.23
N TYR A 17 2.44 2.20 -27.03
CA TYR A 17 2.80 3.33 -27.86
C TYR A 17 3.10 2.87 -29.28
N CYS A 18 2.88 3.75 -30.25
CA CYS A 18 3.20 3.47 -31.63
C CYS A 18 4.67 3.86 -31.89
N PRO A 19 5.56 2.91 -32.26
CA PRO A 19 6.97 3.22 -32.51
C PRO A 19 7.18 4.17 -33.71
N TYR A 20 6.22 4.19 -34.64
CA TYR A 20 6.30 5.02 -35.85
C TYR A 20 5.91 6.49 -35.66
N CYS A 21 4.91 6.79 -34.81
CA CYS A 21 4.35 8.14 -34.70
C CYS A 21 4.29 8.68 -33.25
N GLY A 22 4.78 7.89 -32.30
CA GLY A 22 4.79 8.24 -30.88
C GLY A 22 3.41 8.27 -30.21
N HIS A 23 2.33 7.89 -30.91
CA HIS A 23 0.98 7.90 -30.33
C HIS A 23 0.87 6.87 -29.21
N MET A 24 0.60 7.32 -27.98
CA MET A 24 0.30 6.47 -26.85
C MET A 24 -1.19 6.16 -26.78
N LYS A 25 -1.51 4.88 -26.62
CA LYS A 25 -2.87 4.46 -26.34
C LYS A 25 -3.12 4.62 -24.84
N ASN A 26 -4.10 5.44 -24.48
CA ASN A 26 -4.64 5.52 -23.11
C ASN A 26 -5.49 4.28 -22.79
N ILE A 27 -4.87 3.10 -22.73
CA ILE A 27 -5.47 1.98 -22.00
C ILE A 27 -5.04 2.17 -20.55
N PRO A 28 -5.98 2.29 -19.59
CA PRO A 28 -5.61 2.24 -18.18
C PRO A 28 -4.90 0.92 -17.93
N LEU A 29 -3.67 1.03 -17.43
CA LEU A 29 -2.86 -0.11 -17.03
C LEU A 29 -3.65 -1.01 -16.07
N PRO A 30 -3.69 -2.34 -16.27
CA PRO A 30 -4.26 -3.25 -15.29
C PRO A 30 -3.33 -3.33 -14.08
N LEU A 31 -3.37 -2.32 -13.20
CA LEU A 31 -2.46 -2.18 -12.05
C LEU A 31 -2.49 -3.42 -11.15
N ASP A 32 -3.65 -4.06 -11.03
CA ASP A 32 -3.86 -5.30 -10.27
C ASP A 32 -3.00 -6.48 -10.71
N ALA A 33 -2.56 -6.53 -11.98
CA ALA A 33 -1.71 -7.62 -12.45
C ALA A 33 -0.26 -7.48 -11.94
N TYR A 34 0.16 -6.25 -11.60
CA TYR A 34 1.55 -5.92 -11.30
C TYR A 34 1.83 -5.91 -9.80
N GLU A 35 3.03 -6.37 -9.43
CA GLU A 35 3.56 -6.21 -8.09
C GLU A 35 4.11 -4.79 -7.94
N LEU A 36 3.23 -3.88 -7.53
CA LEU A 36 3.53 -2.45 -7.41
C LEU A 36 4.61 -2.15 -6.35
N GLY A 37 5.24 -0.99 -6.48
CA GLY A 37 6.16 -0.42 -5.49
C GLY A 37 5.45 -0.03 -4.18
N PHE A 38 6.19 0.49 -3.20
CA PHE A 38 5.63 1.01 -1.96
C PHE A 38 4.71 2.21 -2.23
N ILE A 39 5.17 3.19 -3.00
CA ILE A 39 4.39 4.41 -3.24
C ILE A 39 3.23 4.11 -4.19
N GLU A 40 3.43 3.26 -5.20
CA GLU A 40 2.32 2.85 -6.06
C GLU A 40 1.27 2.02 -5.31
N ASN A 41 1.64 1.07 -4.45
CA ASN A 41 0.66 0.33 -3.66
C ASN A 41 -0.14 1.26 -2.74
N PHE A 42 0.55 2.20 -2.09
CA PHE A 42 -0.10 3.18 -1.24
C PHE A 42 -1.09 4.04 -2.04
N LYS A 43 -0.66 4.59 -3.19
CA LYS A 43 -1.55 5.34 -4.09
C LYS A 43 -2.69 4.49 -4.63
N HIS A 44 -2.43 3.24 -4.98
CA HIS A 44 -3.43 2.32 -5.50
C HIS A 44 -4.55 2.11 -4.46
N CYS A 45 -4.19 1.84 -3.22
CA CYS A 45 -5.17 1.66 -2.14
C CYS A 45 -5.91 2.95 -1.79
N VAL A 46 -5.22 4.10 -1.75
CA VAL A 46 -5.80 5.36 -1.25
C VAL A 46 -6.56 6.14 -2.33
N VAL A 47 -6.10 6.10 -3.59
CA VAL A 47 -6.66 6.90 -4.69
C VAL A 47 -7.56 6.06 -5.58
N HIS A 48 -7.17 4.83 -5.89
CA HIS A 48 -7.90 4.01 -6.86
C HIS A 48 -8.88 3.02 -6.21
N LYS A 49 -8.54 2.50 -5.02
CA LYS A 49 -9.30 1.46 -4.31
C LYS A 49 -9.71 1.84 -2.89
N TYR A 50 -10.00 3.13 -2.67
CA TYR A 50 -10.24 3.70 -1.34
C TYR A 50 -11.34 2.96 -0.55
N ALA A 51 -12.48 2.72 -1.20
CA ALA A 51 -13.61 1.98 -0.63
C ALA A 51 -14.02 0.81 -1.54
N ASP A 52 -13.04 0.22 -2.23
CA ASP A 52 -13.25 -0.93 -3.10
C ASP A 52 -12.96 -2.24 -2.34
N PHE A 53 -14.03 -2.95 -2.00
CA PHE A 53 -13.99 -4.24 -1.29
C PHE A 53 -14.03 -5.43 -2.24
N GLU A 54 -14.20 -5.20 -3.54
CA GLU A 54 -14.30 -6.25 -4.56
C GLU A 54 -12.90 -6.67 -5.05
N GLY A 55 -12.82 -7.87 -5.62
CA GLY A 55 -11.57 -8.37 -6.15
C GLY A 55 -10.60 -8.90 -5.08
N ARG A 56 -9.31 -8.88 -5.40
CA ARG A 56 -8.22 -9.49 -4.61
C ARG A 56 -7.10 -8.49 -4.36
N ALA A 57 -6.41 -8.65 -3.24
CA ALA A 57 -5.17 -7.95 -2.93
C ALA A 57 -4.08 -8.98 -2.63
N SER A 58 -2.90 -8.81 -3.23
CA SER A 58 -1.78 -9.71 -3.02
C SER A 58 -1.17 -9.49 -1.62
N ARG A 59 -0.28 -10.39 -1.19
CA ARG A 59 0.48 -10.19 0.06
C ARG A 59 1.29 -8.90 0.03
N SER A 60 1.99 -8.65 -1.08
CA SER A 60 2.80 -7.44 -1.23
C SER A 60 1.95 -6.18 -1.24
N GLU A 61 0.79 -6.18 -1.93
CA GLU A 61 -0.12 -5.03 -1.91
C GLU A 61 -0.54 -4.66 -0.48
N TYR A 62 -0.99 -5.64 0.30
CA TYR A 62 -1.40 -5.43 1.70
C TYR A 62 -0.23 -4.94 2.58
N TRP A 63 0.90 -5.66 2.57
CA TRP A 63 2.00 -5.37 3.49
C TRP A 63 2.78 -4.10 3.12
N HIS A 64 2.89 -3.76 1.83
CA HIS A 64 3.49 -2.50 1.40
C HIS A 64 2.61 -1.31 1.77
N PHE A 65 1.28 -1.41 1.60
CA PHE A 65 0.34 -0.40 2.07
C PHE A 65 0.47 -0.19 3.58
N MET A 66 0.45 -1.27 4.36
CA MET A 66 0.57 -1.21 5.82
C MET A 66 1.92 -0.64 6.26
N LEU A 67 3.03 -1.00 5.60
CA LEU A 67 4.34 -0.46 5.92
C LEU A 67 4.41 1.05 5.70
N VAL A 68 3.91 1.54 4.56
CA VAL A 68 3.90 2.98 4.26
C VAL A 68 2.97 3.73 5.22
N TYR A 69 1.79 3.18 5.51
CA TYR A 69 0.86 3.74 6.49
C TYR A 69 1.51 3.88 7.88
N GLN A 70 2.16 2.82 8.38
CA GLN A 70 2.85 2.84 9.67
C GLN A 70 4.05 3.79 9.67
N LEU A 71 4.77 3.91 8.56
CA LEU A 71 5.89 4.85 8.43
C LEU A 71 5.40 6.31 8.47
N ILE A 72 4.30 6.64 7.80
CA ILE A 72 3.68 7.97 7.86
C ILE A 72 3.31 8.32 9.30
N ILE A 73 2.67 7.38 10.02
CA ILE A 73 2.31 7.58 11.44
C ILE A 73 3.55 7.81 12.29
N ALA A 74 4.55 6.93 12.19
CA ALA A 74 5.76 7.01 13.01
C ALA A 74 6.53 8.32 12.77
N ILE A 75 6.63 8.79 11.53
CA ILE A 75 7.28 10.06 11.18
C ILE A 75 6.52 11.25 11.80
N ILE A 76 5.18 11.25 11.71
CA ILE A 76 4.35 12.33 12.26
C ILE A 76 4.48 12.38 13.79
N LEU A 77 4.38 11.22 14.45
CA LEU A 77 4.54 11.15 15.91
C LEU A 77 5.95 11.57 16.33
N PHE A 78 6.98 11.17 15.60
CA PHE A 78 8.35 11.62 15.83
C PHE A 78 8.49 13.14 15.71
N ILE A 79 7.91 13.76 14.69
CA ILE A 79 7.93 15.23 14.52
C ILE A 79 7.21 15.91 15.69
N CYS A 80 6.02 15.42 16.08
CA CYS A 80 5.28 15.97 17.22
C CYS A 80 6.06 15.85 18.53
N ALA A 81 6.67 14.70 18.80
CA ALA A 81 7.52 14.49 19.97
C ALA A 81 8.74 15.43 19.95
N ALA A 82 9.43 15.55 18.80
CA ALA A 82 10.58 16.44 18.63
C ALA A 82 10.26 17.91 18.87
N ILE A 83 9.14 18.40 18.34
CA ILE A 83 8.69 19.78 18.58
C ILE A 83 8.40 20.01 20.07
N SER A 84 7.83 19.01 20.74
CA SER A 84 7.52 19.06 22.18
C SER A 84 8.79 19.15 23.04
N CYS A 85 9.89 18.52 22.63
CA CYS A 85 11.16 18.58 23.37
C CYS A 85 11.90 19.93 23.21
N VAL A 86 11.72 20.64 22.09
CA VAL A 86 12.50 21.86 21.77
C VAL A 86 11.74 23.16 22.01
N THR A 87 10.44 23.11 22.27
CA THR A 87 9.61 24.29 22.51
C THR A 87 9.11 24.33 23.95
N PRO A 88 8.92 25.51 24.56
CA PRO A 88 8.36 25.65 25.91
C PRO A 88 6.85 25.37 25.97
N VAL A 89 6.29 24.79 24.90
CA VAL A 89 4.92 24.30 24.89
C VAL A 89 4.88 23.16 25.89
N SER A 90 4.00 23.24 26.89
CA SER A 90 3.92 22.19 27.92
C SER A 90 3.82 20.81 27.26
N GLY A 91 4.55 19.80 27.76
CA GLY A 91 4.56 18.46 27.17
C GLY A 91 3.16 17.89 26.92
N THR A 92 2.18 18.30 27.74
CA THR A 92 0.76 17.94 27.57
C THR A 92 0.12 18.45 26.27
N THR A 93 0.48 19.65 25.80
CA THR A 93 -0.08 20.25 24.58
C THR A 93 0.55 19.65 23.32
N GLY A 94 1.85 19.38 23.33
CA GLY A 94 2.55 18.75 22.21
C GLY A 94 2.12 17.30 21.97
N VAL A 95 1.96 16.53 23.05
CA VAL A 95 1.36 15.19 23.02
C VAL A 95 -0.11 15.26 22.55
N GLY A 96 -0.87 16.24 23.03
CA GLY A 96 -2.26 16.45 22.61
C GLY A 96 -2.40 16.69 21.10
N LEU A 97 -1.52 17.51 20.51
CA LEU A 97 -1.52 17.77 19.06
C LEU A 97 -1.22 16.49 18.27
N GLY A 98 -0.23 15.71 18.70
CA GLY A 98 0.12 14.42 18.08
C GLY A 98 -1.04 13.43 18.08
N LEU A 99 -1.77 13.34 19.20
CA LEU A 99 -2.95 12.47 19.32
C LEU A 99 -4.10 12.92 18.41
N VAL A 100 -4.34 14.23 18.27
CA VAL A 100 -5.37 14.75 17.35
C VAL A 100 -5.03 14.42 15.90
N VAL A 101 -3.77 14.60 15.49
CA VAL A 101 -3.34 14.26 14.13
C VAL A 101 -3.47 12.76 13.89
N LEU A 102 -3.04 11.92 14.85
CA LEU A 102 -3.20 10.47 14.77
C LEU A 102 -4.67 10.08 14.61
N PHE A 103 -5.58 10.69 15.38
CA PHE A 103 -7.01 10.42 15.30
C PHE A 103 -7.59 10.75 13.92
N ILE A 104 -7.27 11.93 13.37
CA ILE A 104 -7.74 12.34 12.04
C ILE A 104 -7.23 11.39 10.95
N LEU A 105 -5.94 11.03 10.99
CA LEU A 105 -5.36 10.09 10.03
C LEU A 105 -5.99 8.71 10.17
N SER A 106 -6.21 8.23 11.39
CA SER A 106 -6.84 6.93 11.63
C SER A 106 -8.23 6.87 11.00
N ILE A 107 -9.03 7.94 11.09
CA ILE A 107 -10.34 8.02 10.42
C ILE A 107 -10.17 8.00 8.89
N GLY A 108 -9.22 8.74 8.34
CA GLY A 108 -9.00 8.80 6.89
C GLY A 108 -8.54 7.47 6.29
N PHE A 109 -7.76 6.68 7.05
CA PHE A 109 -7.17 5.43 6.56
C PHE A 109 -7.92 4.16 6.99
N ILE A 110 -8.90 4.25 7.89
CA ILE A 110 -9.66 3.06 8.32
C ILE A 110 -10.38 2.39 7.15
N ILE A 111 -10.96 3.17 6.25
CA ILE A 111 -11.71 2.65 5.09
C ILE A 111 -10.78 1.91 4.11
N PRO A 112 -9.72 2.52 3.57
CA PRO A 112 -8.81 1.81 2.68
C PRO A 112 -8.08 0.66 3.37
N GLY A 113 -7.78 0.78 4.67
CA GLY A 113 -7.17 -0.29 5.47
C GLY A 113 -8.06 -1.52 5.60
N VAL A 114 -9.36 -1.32 5.88
CA VAL A 114 -10.35 -2.41 5.91
C VAL A 114 -10.58 -2.95 4.49
N ALA A 115 -10.68 -2.09 3.49
CA ALA A 115 -10.88 -2.50 2.10
C ALA A 115 -9.77 -3.43 1.59
N VAL A 116 -8.49 -3.05 1.79
CA VAL A 116 -7.36 -3.91 1.39
C VAL A 116 -7.31 -5.20 2.21
N ALA A 117 -7.66 -5.18 3.51
CA ALA A 117 -7.75 -6.39 4.33
C ALA A 117 -8.83 -7.37 3.85
N VAL A 118 -10.01 -6.85 3.45
CA VAL A 118 -11.09 -7.65 2.86
C VAL A 118 -10.65 -8.28 1.54
N ARG A 119 -10.08 -7.48 0.62
CA ARG A 119 -9.54 -7.98 -0.66
C ARG A 119 -8.41 -9.00 -0.44
N ARG A 120 -7.66 -8.88 0.66
CA ARG A 120 -6.63 -9.86 1.02
C ARG A 120 -7.23 -11.18 1.55
N LEU A 121 -8.33 -11.14 2.30
CA LEU A 121 -9.08 -12.36 2.63
C LEU A 121 -9.71 -13.01 1.39
N HIS A 122 -10.17 -12.20 0.44
CA HIS A 122 -10.65 -12.68 -0.85
C HIS A 122 -9.56 -13.42 -1.64
N ASP A 123 -8.30 -12.99 -1.50
CA ASP A 123 -7.14 -13.67 -2.10
C ASP A 123 -6.91 -15.09 -1.53
N LEU A 124 -7.27 -15.31 -0.25
CA LEU A 124 -7.33 -16.65 0.37
C LEU A 124 -8.59 -17.43 -0.03
N GLY A 125 -9.55 -16.79 -0.71
CA GLY A 125 -10.85 -17.33 -1.08
C GLY A 125 -11.89 -17.29 0.05
N TRP A 126 -11.64 -16.54 1.12
CA TRP A 126 -12.54 -16.38 2.25
C TRP A 126 -13.45 -15.16 2.04
N SER A 127 -14.51 -14.99 2.85
CA SER A 127 -15.27 -13.73 2.88
C SER A 127 -14.51 -12.65 3.66
N GLY A 128 -14.90 -11.38 3.54
CA GLY A 128 -14.30 -10.26 4.29
C GLY A 128 -14.57 -10.23 5.79
N TRP A 129 -15.57 -10.95 6.30
CA TRP A 129 -15.99 -10.93 7.71
C TRP A 129 -14.90 -11.16 8.77
N PRO A 130 -13.92 -12.07 8.58
CA PRO A 130 -12.82 -12.27 9.53
C PRO A 130 -11.98 -11.03 9.83
N VAL A 131 -12.05 -9.95 9.04
CA VAL A 131 -11.40 -8.66 9.40
C VAL A 131 -11.89 -8.15 10.76
N LEU A 132 -13.16 -8.38 11.10
CA LEU A 132 -13.75 -7.94 12.37
C LEU A 132 -13.12 -8.62 13.59
N LEU A 133 -12.41 -9.74 13.42
CA LEU A 133 -11.65 -10.35 14.50
C LEU A 133 -10.60 -9.37 15.04
N GLY A 134 -10.09 -8.44 14.23
CA GLY A 134 -9.16 -7.41 14.68
C GLY A 134 -9.71 -6.49 15.78
N LEU A 135 -11.03 -6.45 15.99
CA LEU A 135 -11.66 -5.70 17.08
C LEU A 135 -11.53 -6.41 18.45
N ILE A 136 -11.20 -7.71 18.44
CA ILE A 136 -10.94 -8.48 19.66
C ILE A 136 -9.47 -8.30 20.02
N PRO A 137 -9.15 -7.66 21.16
CA PRO A 137 -7.76 -7.39 21.53
C PRO A 137 -6.96 -8.68 21.71
N PHE A 138 -5.66 -8.61 21.42
CA PHE A 138 -4.68 -9.70 21.48
C PHE A 138 -4.96 -10.85 20.51
N VAL A 139 -5.94 -11.72 20.81
CA VAL A 139 -6.19 -12.96 20.06
C VAL A 139 -6.70 -12.65 18.65
N GLY A 140 -7.60 -11.69 18.54
CA GLY A 140 -8.19 -11.31 17.27
C GLY A 140 -7.20 -10.61 16.32
N ILE A 141 -6.40 -9.70 16.88
CA ILE A 141 -5.29 -9.06 16.14
C ILE A 141 -4.30 -10.12 15.64
N LEU A 142 -3.89 -11.05 16.50
CA LEU A 142 -2.97 -12.13 16.11
C LEU A 142 -3.56 -13.01 15.00
N ALA A 143 -4.84 -13.37 15.11
CA ALA A 143 -5.53 -14.16 14.08
C ALA A 143 -5.54 -13.43 12.73
N VAL A 144 -5.89 -12.14 12.70
CA VAL A 144 -5.87 -11.35 11.46
C VAL A 144 -4.45 -11.25 10.90
N LEU A 145 -3.43 -10.97 11.72
CA LEU A 145 -2.04 -10.91 11.26
C LEU A 145 -1.59 -12.21 10.59
N ILE A 146 -1.91 -13.36 11.19
CA ILE A 146 -1.62 -14.67 10.60
C ILE A 146 -2.33 -14.82 9.25
N LEU A 147 -3.63 -14.52 9.17
CA LEU A 147 -4.39 -14.59 7.92
C LEU A 147 -3.78 -13.70 6.83
N MET A 148 -3.37 -12.47 7.18
CA MET A 148 -2.76 -11.53 6.23
C MET A 148 -1.40 -12.03 5.70
N ALA A 149 -0.70 -12.89 6.46
CA ALA A 149 0.61 -13.45 6.07
C ALA A 149 0.52 -14.73 5.20
N LEU A 150 -0.58 -15.49 5.28
CA LEU A 150 -0.73 -16.77 4.55
C LEU A 150 -0.62 -16.61 3.02
N PRO A 151 -0.07 -17.57 2.27
CA PRO A 151 -0.06 -17.47 0.81
C PRO A 151 -1.47 -17.44 0.21
N GLY A 152 -1.68 -16.58 -0.80
CA GLY A 152 -2.90 -16.52 -1.60
C GLY A 152 -3.08 -17.72 -2.55
N LYS A 153 -4.28 -17.86 -3.13
CA LYS A 153 -4.55 -18.91 -4.13
C LYS A 153 -3.91 -18.55 -5.48
N THR A 154 -3.15 -19.46 -6.08
CA THR A 154 -2.52 -19.21 -7.40
C THR A 154 -3.50 -19.27 -8.57
N ALA A 155 -4.59 -20.03 -8.42
CA ALA A 155 -5.66 -20.08 -9.41
C ALA A 155 -6.67 -18.94 -9.21
N ALA A 156 -7.48 -18.70 -10.25
CA ALA A 156 -8.66 -17.86 -10.12
C ALA A 156 -9.59 -18.41 -9.03
N ASN A 157 -10.20 -17.51 -8.26
CA ASN A 157 -11.25 -17.85 -7.30
C ASN A 157 -12.50 -17.00 -7.59
N ARG A 158 -13.55 -17.12 -6.76
CA ARG A 158 -14.81 -16.37 -6.96
C ARG A 158 -14.67 -14.83 -6.99
N PHE A 159 -13.54 -14.31 -6.49
CA PHE A 159 -13.21 -12.88 -6.47
C PHE A 159 -12.25 -12.49 -7.61
N GLY A 160 -11.95 -13.40 -8.54
CA GLY A 160 -11.18 -13.12 -9.75
C GLY A 160 -9.78 -13.76 -9.79
N ASN A 161 -9.00 -13.28 -10.75
CA ASN A 161 -7.64 -13.74 -11.03
C ASN A 161 -6.65 -13.28 -9.94
N PRO A 162 -5.54 -14.02 -9.72
CA PRO A 162 -4.49 -13.58 -8.81
C PRO A 162 -3.93 -12.21 -9.20
N THR A 163 -3.59 -11.41 -8.21
CA THR A 163 -3.01 -10.07 -8.36
C THR A 163 -1.54 -10.04 -7.99
N GLY A 164 -0.78 -9.05 -8.47
CA GLY A 164 0.63 -8.91 -8.15
C GLY A 164 1.52 -10.04 -8.67
N VAL A 165 1.22 -10.55 -9.87
CA VAL A 165 1.94 -11.69 -10.48
C VAL A 165 3.12 -11.20 -11.34
N GLU A 166 3.01 -10.01 -11.94
CA GLU A 166 4.03 -9.43 -12.80
C GLU A 166 4.92 -8.44 -12.04
N VAL A 167 6.21 -8.74 -11.93
CA VAL A 167 7.19 -7.85 -11.28
C VAL A 167 7.45 -6.62 -12.15
N ILE A 168 7.38 -5.43 -11.56
CA ILE A 168 7.77 -4.17 -12.20
C ILE A 168 9.29 -4.00 -12.10
N THR A 169 9.97 -4.03 -13.24
CA THR A 169 11.40 -3.69 -13.33
C THR A 169 11.60 -2.18 -13.36
N LYS A 170 12.81 -1.71 -13.03
CA LYS A 170 13.17 -0.28 -13.14
C LYS A 170 12.92 0.29 -14.54
N GLN A 171 13.18 -0.50 -15.58
CA GLN A 171 12.90 -0.11 -16.97
C GLN A 171 11.40 0.05 -17.22
N MET A 172 10.58 -0.86 -16.70
CA MET A 172 9.13 -0.75 -16.78
C MET A 172 8.60 0.46 -15.99
N ALA A 173 9.14 0.70 -14.79
CA ALA A 173 8.79 1.87 -14.00
C ALA A 173 9.04 3.17 -14.78
N HIS A 174 10.23 3.33 -15.35
CA HIS A 174 10.55 4.48 -16.20
C HIS A 174 9.65 4.58 -17.44
N LYS A 175 9.40 3.45 -18.12
CA LYS A 175 8.54 3.41 -19.32
C LYS A 175 7.09 3.81 -19.02
N TYR A 176 6.59 3.46 -17.85
CA TYR A 176 5.18 3.62 -17.48
C TYR A 176 4.94 4.81 -16.55
N GLY A 177 6.00 5.51 -16.13
CA GLY A 177 5.92 6.66 -15.24
C GLY A 177 5.60 6.29 -13.79
N PHE A 178 5.94 5.08 -13.36
CA PHE A 178 5.90 4.72 -11.93
C PHE A 178 7.06 5.40 -11.20
N ILE A 179 6.82 5.78 -9.96
CA ILE A 179 7.81 6.38 -9.04
C ILE A 179 8.80 5.30 -8.61
N ASP A 180 8.31 4.12 -8.25
CA ASP A 180 9.12 2.99 -7.86
C ASP A 180 8.80 1.69 -8.62
N ALA A 181 9.81 0.84 -8.63
CA ALA A 181 9.73 -0.53 -9.12
C ALA A 181 9.37 -1.45 -7.95
N THR A 182 9.07 -2.72 -8.24
CA THR A 182 8.85 -3.73 -7.18
C THR A 182 10.02 -3.70 -6.19
N PRO A 183 9.75 -3.57 -4.88
CA PRO A 183 10.81 -3.32 -3.93
C PRO A 183 11.70 -4.54 -3.73
N SER A 184 12.99 -4.29 -3.54
CA SER A 184 13.92 -5.34 -3.17
C SER A 184 13.76 -5.69 -1.69
N THR A 185 14.02 -6.96 -1.34
CA THR A 185 14.05 -7.43 0.05
C THR A 185 14.91 -6.56 0.97
N PRO A 186 16.16 -6.16 0.62
CA PRO A 186 16.97 -5.31 1.50
C PRO A 186 16.34 -3.93 1.74
N LEU A 187 15.74 -3.30 0.72
CA LEU A 187 15.05 -2.02 0.90
C LEU A 187 13.88 -2.16 1.89
N THR A 188 13.12 -3.25 1.77
CA THR A 188 12.01 -3.56 2.68
C THR A 188 12.51 -3.71 4.12
N ILE A 189 13.62 -4.43 4.33
CA ILE A 189 14.22 -4.60 5.66
C ILE A 189 14.68 -3.26 6.22
N VAL A 190 15.35 -2.42 5.43
CA VAL A 190 15.80 -1.09 5.87
C VAL A 190 14.60 -0.25 6.32
N LEU A 191 13.50 -0.24 5.57
CA LEU A 191 12.30 0.50 5.93
C LEU A 191 11.65 -0.02 7.23
N ILE A 192 11.65 -1.34 7.45
CA ILE A 192 11.18 -1.93 8.71
C ILE A 192 12.07 -1.52 9.88
N VAL A 193 13.40 -1.53 9.70
CA VAL A 193 14.34 -1.09 10.74
C VAL A 193 14.13 0.39 11.06
N VAL A 194 14.01 1.25 10.04
CA VAL A 194 13.71 2.67 10.22
C VAL A 194 12.40 2.87 10.99
N LEU A 195 11.35 2.13 10.64
CA LEU A 195 10.08 2.19 11.36
C LEU A 195 10.24 1.84 12.84
N VAL A 196 10.95 0.76 13.16
CA VAL A 196 11.20 0.34 14.56
C VAL A 196 12.02 1.39 15.31
N VAL A 197 13.08 1.93 14.69
CA VAL A 197 13.91 2.98 15.30
C VAL A 197 13.09 4.23 15.58
N LEU A 198 12.23 4.66 14.65
CA LEU A 198 11.35 5.82 14.87
C LEU A 198 10.41 5.61 16.05
N TRP A 199 9.81 4.42 16.18
CA TRP A 199 8.97 4.10 17.34
C TRP A 199 9.75 4.13 18.66
N LEU A 200 10.94 3.52 18.70
CA LEU A 200 11.79 3.55 19.90
C LEU A 200 12.22 4.98 20.27
N LEU A 201 12.51 5.82 19.28
CA LEU A 201 12.84 7.22 19.51
C LEU A 201 11.64 8.00 20.06
N VAL A 202 10.45 7.82 19.48
CA VAL A 202 9.22 8.45 20.00
C VAL A 202 9.00 8.07 21.47
N ASP A 203 9.07 6.77 21.79
CA ASP A 203 8.88 6.29 23.17
C ASP A 203 9.94 6.87 24.11
N TRP A 204 11.20 6.92 23.68
CA TRP A 204 12.28 7.52 24.46
C TRP A 204 12.07 9.02 24.70
N MET A 205 11.61 9.78 23.70
CA MET A 205 11.33 11.21 23.82
C MET A 205 10.10 11.52 24.68
N LEU A 206 9.15 10.59 24.77
CA LEU A 206 7.98 10.72 25.64
C LEU A 206 8.28 10.32 27.09
N ALA A 207 9.31 9.50 27.31
CA ALA A 207 9.73 9.05 28.63
C ALA A 207 10.73 9.98 29.34
N ASN A 208 11.39 10.89 28.61
CA ASN A 208 12.40 11.84 29.13
C ASN A 208 11.96 13.28 28.90
#